data_AF-A0A1I3QPL5-F1
#
_entry.id   AF-A0A1I3QPL5-F1
#
_cell.length_a   1.000
_cell.length_b   1.000
_cell.length_c   1.000
_cell.angle_alpha   90.00
_cell.angle_beta   90.00
_cell.angle_gamma   90.00
#
_symmetry.space_group_name_H-M   'P 1'
#
loop_
_entity.id
_entity.type
_entity.pdbx_description
1 polymer ?
#
loop_
_entity_poly.entity_id
_entity_poly.type
_entity_poly.pdbx_seq_one_letter_code
_entity_poly.pdbx_strand_id
1 'polypeptide(L)' 'MDRARSHQFRRLVPSGVVRDEAAVRAAITSPWSNGQTEGQITRLKLVRPQMYGRGKIDLLQARLIGAE' A
#
# COMPACT_ATOMS: atom_id res chain seq x y z
N MET A 1 25.85 -26.75 9.95
CA MET A 1 25.64 -25.30 10.15
C MET A 1 24.44 -24.88 9.30
N ASP A 2 23.22 -24.78 9.85
CA ASP A 2 22.15 -24.11 9.06
C ASP A 2 20.86 -23.79 9.85
N ARG A 3 20.55 -24.56 10.89
CA ARG A 3 19.29 -24.36 11.64
C ARG A 3 19.26 -23.11 12.53
N ALA A 4 20.43 -22.62 12.96
CA ALA A 4 20.54 -21.44 13.82
C ALA A 4 20.33 -20.12 13.04
N ARG A 5 20.80 -20.06 11.78
CA ARG A 5 20.61 -18.89 10.91
C ARG A 5 19.16 -18.75 10.44
N SER A 6 18.50 -19.85 10.10
CA SER A 6 17.08 -19.84 9.71
C SER A 6 16.16 -19.41 10.88
N HIS A 7 16.51 -19.76 12.12
CA HIS A 7 15.78 -19.31 13.31
C HIS A 7 15.96 -17.81 13.61
N GLN A 8 17.13 -17.24 13.33
CA GLN A 8 17.35 -15.78 13.43
C GLN A 8 16.60 -15.03 12.33
N PHE A 9 16.64 -15.53 11.09
CA PHE A 9 15.92 -14.93 9.96
C PHE A 9 14.41 -14.88 10.23
N ARG A 10 13.83 -15.95 10.75
CA ARG A 10 12.40 -16.00 11.09
C ARG A 10 11.98 -15.05 12.22
N ARG A 11 12.91 -14.61 13.07
CA ARG A 11 12.63 -13.58 14.10
C ARG A 11 12.54 -12.17 13.53
N LEU A 12 13.22 -11.92 12.41
CA LEU A 12 13.29 -10.61 11.76
C LEU A 12 12.14 -10.41 10.77
N VAL A 13 11.58 -11.51 10.26
CA VAL A 13 10.44 -11.47 9.34
C VAL A 13 9.14 -11.41 10.15
N PRO A 14 8.29 -10.38 9.96
CA PRO A 14 6.99 -10.31 10.60
C PRO A 14 6.17 -11.57 10.26
N SER A 15 5.43 -12.10 11.24
CA SER A 15 4.64 -13.33 11.08
C SER A 15 3.68 -13.30 9.89
N GLY A 16 3.19 -12.11 9.52
CA GLY A 16 2.35 -11.91 8.33
C GLY A 16 3.06 -12.24 7.02
N VAL A 17 4.35 -11.92 6.89
CA VAL A 17 5.12 -12.20 5.65
C VAL A 17 5.37 -13.69 5.47
N VAL A 18 5.59 -14.42 6.57
CA VAL A 18 5.72 -15.89 6.52
C VAL A 18 4.39 -16.53 6.11
N ARG A 19 3.26 -15.98 6.57
CA ARG A 19 1.93 -16.45 6.18
C ARG A 19 1.61 -16.15 4.71
N ASP A 20 2.09 -15.02 4.21
CA ASP A 20 1.79 -14.53 2.86
C ASP A 20 2.89 -14.90 1.84
N GLU A 21 3.80 -15.83 2.15
CA GLU A 21 4.93 -16.21 1.30
C GLU A 21 4.49 -16.60 -0.12
N ALA A 22 3.41 -17.39 -0.24
CA ALA A 22 2.88 -17.81 -1.53
C ALA A 22 2.38 -16.60 -2.36
N ALA A 23 1.74 -15.63 -1.72
CA ALA A 23 1.28 -14.41 -2.37
C ALA A 23 2.45 -13.52 -2.80
N VAL A 24 3.48 -13.37 -1.96
CA VAL A 24 4.70 -12.61 -2.29
C VAL A 24 5.45 -13.26 -3.45
N ARG A 25 5.59 -14.59 -3.45
CA ARG A 25 6.21 -15.33 -4.55
C ARG A 25 5.43 -15.13 -5.86
N ALA A 26 4.11 -15.28 -5.81
CA ALA A 26 3.25 -15.05 -6.97
C ALA A 26 3.31 -13.61 -7.48
N ALA A 27 3.39 -12.61 -6.59
CA ALA A 27 3.53 -11.20 -6.97
C ALA A 27 4.83 -10.91 -7.72
N ILE A 28 5.92 -11.65 -7.42
CA ILE A 28 7.22 -11.49 -8.10
C ILE A 28 7.27 -12.28 -9.41
N THR A 29 6.67 -13.48 -9.47
CA THR A 29 6.76 -14.36 -10.64
C THR A 29 5.66 -14.14 -11.67
N SER A 30 4.52 -13.57 -11.27
CA SER A 30 3.38 -13.34 -12.17
C SER A 30 3.70 -12.21 -13.16
N PRO A 31 3.42 -12.41 -14.46
CA PRO A 31 3.53 -11.34 -15.44
C PRO A 31 2.39 -10.31 -15.33
N TRP A 32 1.34 -10.61 -14.55
CA TRP A 32 0.18 -9.75 -14.34
C TRP A 32 0.22 -9.16 -12.93
N SER A 33 0.07 -7.83 -12.85
CA SER A 33 0.02 -7.09 -11.58
C SER A 33 -1.28 -6.29 -11.46
N ASN A 34 -1.91 -6.33 -10.28
CA ASN A 34 -3.05 -5.45 -9.96
C ASN A 34 -2.61 -4.08 -9.40
N GLY A 35 -1.31 -3.80 -9.39
CA GLY A 35 -0.74 -2.60 -8.75
C GLY A 35 -1.32 -1.29 -9.31
N GLN A 36 -1.61 -1.22 -10.61
CA GLN A 36 -2.22 -0.03 -11.21
C GLN A 36 -3.64 0.21 -10.69
N THR A 37 -4.47 -0.84 -10.66
CA THR A 37 -5.84 -0.77 -10.15
C THR A 37 -5.84 -0.42 -8.66
N GLU A 38 -4.96 -1.04 -7.88
CA GLU A 38 -4.81 -0.75 -6.45
C GLU A 38 -4.32 0.68 -6.20
N GLY A 39 -3.41 1.20 -7.03
CA GLY A 39 -2.95 2.58 -6.99
C GLY A 39 -4.06 3.58 -7.28
N GLN A 40 -4.88 3.32 -8.32
CA GLN A 40 -6.05 4.15 -8.64
C GLN A 40 -7.10 4.11 -7.52
N ILE A 41 -7.38 2.93 -6.97
CA ILE A 41 -8.28 2.76 -5.82
C ILE A 41 -7.74 3.52 -4.61
N THR A 42 -6.44 3.46 -4.35
CA THR A 42 -5.80 4.16 -3.21
C THR A 42 -5.88 5.67 -3.39
N ARG A 43 -5.57 6.19 -4.58
CA ARG A 43 -5.76 7.62 -4.90
C ARG A 43 -7.20 8.05 -4.66
N LEU A 44 -8.17 7.26 -5.12
CA LEU A 44 -9.58 7.56 -4.90
C LEU A 44 -9.96 7.50 -3.40
N LYS A 45 -9.45 6.51 -2.65
CA LYS A 45 -9.66 6.39 -1.21
C LYS A 45 -9.04 7.55 -0.43
N LEU A 46 -7.96 8.16 -0.91
CA LEU A 46 -7.33 9.35 -0.31
C LEU A 46 -8.09 10.63 -0.63
N VAL A 47 -8.62 10.74 -1.86
CA VAL A 47 -9.36 11.91 -2.33
C VAL A 47 -10.79 11.95 -1.79
N ARG A 48 -11.47 10.79 -1.71
CA ARG A 48 -12.88 10.70 -1.30
C ARG A 48 -13.17 11.33 0.08
N PRO A 49 -12.35 11.14 1.13
CA PRO A 49 -12.54 11.81 2.43
C PRO A 49 -12.38 13.33 2.38
N GLN A 50 -11.62 13.87 1.42
CA GLN A 50 -11.48 15.32 1.20
C GLN A 50 -12.73 15.90 0.54
N MET A 51 -13.45 15.09 -0.25
CA MET A 51 -14.62 15.53 -1.02
C MET A 51 -15.95 15.37 -0.27
N TYR A 52 -16.15 14.27 0.45
CA TYR A 52 -17.43 13.94 1.09
C TYR A 52 -17.42 14.11 2.63
N GLY A 53 -16.37 14.73 3.19
CA GLY A 53 -16.22 14.85 4.64
C GLY A 53 -15.19 15.90 5.09
N ARG A 54 -13.97 15.45 5.43
CA ARG A 54 -12.92 16.19 6.17
C ARG A 54 -12.24 17.34 5.41
N GLY A 55 -12.70 17.69 4.22
CA GLY A 55 -12.25 18.89 3.53
C GLY A 55 -12.91 20.11 4.13
N LYS A 56 -12.23 20.76 5.09
CA LYS A 56 -12.58 22.13 5.49
C LYS A 56 -12.45 23.07 4.29
N ILE A 57 -13.05 24.26 4.41
CA ILE A 57 -13.01 25.35 3.41
C ILE A 57 -11.59 25.56 2.84
N ASP A 58 -10.55 25.29 3.62
CA ASP A 58 -9.14 25.31 3.24
C ASP A 58 -8.81 24.48 1.97
N LEU A 59 -9.38 23.26 1.82
CA LEU A 59 -9.17 22.44 0.62
C LEU A 59 -9.96 22.94 -0.60
N LEU A 60 -11.10 23.60 -0.37
CA LEU A 60 -11.87 24.26 -1.43
C LEU A 60 -11.14 25.52 -1.92
N GLN A 61 -10.61 26.33 -1.01
CA GLN A 61 -9.79 27.51 -1.32
C GLN A 61 -8.50 27.12 -2.04
N ALA A 62 -7.78 26.08 -1.59
CA ALA A 62 -6.60 25.58 -2.29
C ALA A 62 -6.89 25.11 -3.72
N ARG A 63 -8.11 24.65 -4.01
CA ARG A 63 -8.49 24.21 -5.37
C ARG A 63 -9.07 25.32 -6.24
N LEU A 64 -9.65 26.36 -5.63
CA LEU A 64 -10.21 27.53 -6.31
C LEU A 64 -9.16 28.60 -6.58
N ILE A 65 -8.19 28.74 -5.67
CA ILE A 65 -7.15 29.78 -5.67
C ILE A 65 -5.77 29.18 -6.02
N GLY A 66 -5.52 27.91 -5.71
CA GLY A 66 -4.25 27.20 -5.97
C GLY A 66 -4.32 26.24 -7.16
N ALA A 67 -4.57 26.81 -8.34
CA ALA A 67 -4.15 26.23 -9.61
C ALA A 67 -3.45 27.36 -10.39
N GLU A 68 -2.33 27.82 -9.84
CA GLU A 68 -1.33 28.61 -10.55
C GLU A 68 -0.07 27.74 -10.71
#